data_AF-A0A5C4R6I6-F1
#
_entry.id   AF-A0A5C4R6I6-F1
#
_cell.length_a   1.000
_cell.length_b   1.000
_cell.length_c   1.000
_cell.angle_alpha   90.00
_cell.angle_beta   90.00
_cell.angle_gamma   90.00
#
_symmetry.space_group_name_H-M   'P 1'
#
loop_
_entity.id
_entity.type
_entity.pdbx_description
1 polymer ?
#
loop_
_entity_poly.entity_id
_entity_poly.type
_entity_poly.pdbx_seq_one_letter_code
_entity_poly.pdbx_strand_id
1 'polypeptide(L)'
;MTTARPRRSSRANPTSITRCRRTCCRWRGACRIRRAIWPAHVPCVTRRALANLSVPSGLVLDVTGPEGQAGRQAAGRDRPASLSGSSMVPTDPNLRAIDLLAGSEAGFALSVLDASPDCIKLLDPEGRLIFMNGNGLCAMEIDDFASVDQRPWPSMWPPEADRMLNDAMQAALTGAVTRFEAFCPTARGTPRWWHVTVSGVRDAAGRVVRILASSRDVTDSVTIRQQLQQEVARKDEAIARQHILMGEIDHRVKNSFAAVIALLRMQARQQAGGPAGAQLSDAANRISTLARVHDQLHLDPGSRNVSLRDYVGALATDLAQALEAAITVNDALAGDLRVTAGQAAAIGQILAELIGNAVKHAHPGRRPGLWLDLAQNAGALSVTLSDDGPGLPAGFDPDAARGLGMQICLIYARQMGGGLDHGASDRGGARFRVTVMLDAAASS
;
A
#
# COMPACT_ATOMS: atom_id res chain seq x y z
N MET A 1 21.57 -33.43 50.27
CA MET A 1 21.55 -34.27 49.05
C MET A 1 21.36 -33.32 47.86
N THR A 2 22.33 -33.08 46.98
CA THR A 2 22.84 -33.95 45.87
C THR A 2 21.76 -34.20 44.80
N THR A 3 21.97 -34.10 43.47
CA THR A 3 23.15 -33.75 42.61
C THR A 3 22.62 -33.53 41.16
N ALA A 4 23.27 -32.87 40.19
CA ALA A 4 24.52 -32.10 40.08
C ALA A 4 24.43 -31.09 38.88
N ARG A 5 25.56 -30.53 38.41
CA ARG A 5 25.70 -29.76 37.15
C ARG A 5 26.75 -30.44 36.25
N PRO A 6 26.54 -30.52 34.94
CA PRO A 6 27.59 -30.17 33.96
C PRO A 6 27.02 -29.19 32.89
N ARG A 7 27.71 -28.23 32.28
CA ARG A 7 29.12 -27.77 32.22
C ARG A 7 30.06 -28.51 31.23
N ARG A 8 30.50 -27.74 30.21
CA ARG A 8 31.52 -27.99 29.14
C ARG A 8 30.98 -28.69 27.87
N SER A 9 31.45 -28.40 26.65
CA SER A 9 32.22 -27.25 26.08
C SER A 9 31.97 -27.21 24.53
N SER A 10 32.63 -26.49 23.60
CA SER A 10 34.04 -26.08 23.41
C SER A 10 34.21 -24.86 22.46
N ARG A 11 35.47 -24.55 22.14
CA ARG A 11 36.02 -23.61 21.11
C ARG A 11 35.81 -24.19 19.67
N ALA A 12 36.08 -23.52 18.54
CA ALA A 12 36.99 -22.39 18.28
C ALA A 12 36.67 -21.58 16.99
N ASN A 13 37.36 -20.43 16.84
CA ASN A 13 37.66 -19.66 15.62
C ASN A 13 39.19 -19.86 15.33
N PRO A 14 39.86 -19.41 14.23
CA PRO A 14 39.40 -18.62 13.06
C PRO A 14 40.01 -19.02 11.68
N THR A 15 39.65 -18.27 10.62
CA THR A 15 40.41 -17.92 9.37
C THR A 15 41.28 -18.95 8.62
N SER A 16 41.08 -19.02 7.29
CA SER A 16 42.20 -18.99 6.32
C SER A 16 41.73 -18.48 4.94
N ILE A 17 42.68 -17.95 4.13
CA ILE A 17 42.47 -17.49 2.73
C ILE A 17 43.50 -18.19 1.85
N THR A 18 43.06 -18.82 0.75
CA THR A 18 43.99 -19.27 -0.32
C THR A 18 43.37 -19.09 -1.71
N ARG A 19 44.18 -18.64 -2.69
CA ARG A 19 43.81 -18.52 -4.11
C ARG A 19 44.12 -19.79 -4.89
N CYS A 20 43.29 -20.14 -5.88
CA CYS A 20 43.75 -20.72 -7.15
C CYS A 20 42.79 -20.30 -8.28
N ARG A 21 43.13 -19.28 -9.08
CA ARG A 21 43.83 -19.32 -10.40
C ARG A 21 42.90 -19.63 -11.58
N ARG A 22 43.04 -18.84 -12.66
CA ARG A 22 42.31 -18.96 -13.94
C ARG A 22 43.11 -19.80 -14.95
N THR A 23 42.42 -20.72 -15.62
CA THR A 23 42.74 -21.32 -16.94
C THR A 23 41.46 -21.99 -17.45
N CYS A 24 41.04 -21.89 -18.72
CA CYS A 24 41.49 -21.01 -19.80
C CYS A 24 40.33 -20.69 -20.76
N CYS A 25 40.57 -19.77 -21.71
CA CYS A 25 39.71 -19.50 -22.86
C CYS A 25 39.55 -20.76 -23.76
N ARG A 26 38.61 -20.84 -24.73
CA ARG A 26 38.15 -19.79 -25.66
C ARG A 26 36.73 -20.06 -26.20
N TRP A 27 35.93 -19.00 -26.30
CA TRP A 27 35.29 -18.53 -27.55
C TRP A 27 35.14 -17.00 -27.42
N ARG A 28 35.36 -16.23 -28.49
CA ARG A 28 35.21 -14.76 -28.51
C ARG A 28 34.75 -14.31 -29.89
N GLY A 29 33.55 -13.74 -29.99
CA GLY A 29 33.04 -13.07 -31.19
C GLY A 29 31.75 -12.32 -30.83
N ALA A 30 31.66 -11.04 -31.21
CA ALA A 30 30.49 -10.16 -31.04
C ALA A 30 29.96 -9.92 -29.60
N CYS A 31 30.58 -8.96 -28.89
CA CYS A 31 29.88 -7.79 -28.31
C CYS A 31 30.86 -6.88 -27.57
N ARG A 32 31.12 -5.69 -28.12
CA ARG A 32 31.78 -4.57 -27.42
C ARG A 32 30.70 -3.63 -26.85
N ILE A 33 31.12 -2.75 -25.93
CA ILE A 33 30.46 -1.52 -25.43
C ILE A 33 29.76 -1.66 -24.04
N ARG A 34 30.05 -0.67 -23.17
CA ARG A 34 29.42 -0.31 -21.87
C ARG A 34 29.52 -1.29 -20.68
N ARG A 35 30.62 -1.19 -19.92
CA ARG A 35 30.61 -1.16 -18.43
C ARG A 35 31.74 -0.29 -17.89
N ALA A 36 31.41 0.96 -17.53
CA ALA A 36 32.23 2.04 -16.93
C ALA A 36 31.41 3.34 -17.11
N ILE A 37 31.26 4.30 -16.18
CA ILE A 37 31.62 4.45 -14.75
C ILE A 37 30.48 5.27 -14.10
N TRP A 38 30.10 5.02 -12.84
CA TRP A 38 29.39 6.01 -11.99
C TRP A 38 29.74 5.76 -10.50
N PRO A 39 30.46 6.68 -9.82
CA PRO A 39 30.49 6.76 -8.36
C PRO A 39 29.37 7.70 -7.85
N ALA A 40 29.18 7.79 -6.54
CA ALA A 40 28.09 8.59 -5.94
C ALA A 40 28.39 10.11 -5.92
N HIS A 41 27.37 10.96 -6.15
CA HIS A 41 26.89 12.02 -5.23
C HIS A 41 25.88 13.01 -5.89
N VAL A 42 24.70 13.20 -5.26
CA VAL A 42 23.90 14.48 -5.21
C VAL A 42 23.21 14.88 -6.55
N PRO A 43 22.20 15.80 -6.64
CA PRO A 43 20.80 15.73 -6.15
C PRO A 43 19.73 15.93 -7.29
N CYS A 44 18.50 16.31 -6.92
CA CYS A 44 17.34 16.59 -7.80
C CYS A 44 17.49 17.79 -8.77
N VAL A 45 16.95 17.66 -10.00
CA VAL A 45 16.29 18.71 -10.83
C VAL A 45 15.14 18.06 -11.63
N THR A 46 14.21 18.85 -12.20
CA THR A 46 12.91 18.41 -12.80
C THR A 46 12.72 18.80 -14.29
N ARG A 47 11.57 18.36 -14.88
CA ARG A 47 10.95 18.74 -16.19
C ARG A 47 11.48 18.01 -17.46
N ARG A 48 10.66 17.23 -18.21
CA ARG A 48 9.52 17.56 -19.14
C ARG A 48 10.00 18.06 -20.52
N ALA A 49 9.27 17.70 -21.60
CA ALA A 49 9.50 17.99 -23.05
C ALA A 49 10.52 17.05 -23.73
N LEU A 50 10.42 16.59 -24.99
CA LEU A 50 9.38 16.52 -26.08
C LEU A 50 9.62 15.16 -26.80
N ALA A 51 8.74 14.48 -27.57
CA ALA A 51 7.54 14.81 -28.33
C ALA A 51 7.74 15.59 -29.65
N ASN A 52 8.31 14.95 -30.70
CA ASN A 52 7.85 15.03 -32.12
C ASN A 52 8.78 14.29 -33.12
N LEU A 53 8.29 14.16 -34.37
CA LEU A 53 8.97 13.80 -35.63
C LEU A 53 9.00 12.32 -36.07
N SER A 54 7.85 11.90 -36.64
CA SER A 54 7.67 11.38 -38.01
C SER A 54 8.89 10.86 -38.79
N VAL A 55 8.76 9.65 -39.37
CA VAL A 55 9.65 9.10 -40.41
C VAL A 55 8.84 8.85 -41.70
N PRO A 56 9.25 9.38 -42.87
CA PRO A 56 8.58 9.14 -44.15
C PRO A 56 9.09 7.87 -44.86
N SER A 57 8.29 7.32 -45.76
CA SER A 57 8.59 6.08 -46.50
C SER A 57 9.38 6.30 -47.78
N GLY A 58 10.38 5.43 -48.00
CA GLY A 58 10.79 4.96 -49.34
C GLY A 58 11.86 5.76 -50.09
N LEU A 59 12.99 5.10 -50.36
CA LEU A 59 13.69 5.20 -51.64
C LEU A 59 14.47 3.91 -51.94
N VAL A 60 14.66 3.60 -53.23
CA VAL A 60 15.46 2.48 -53.74
C VAL A 60 16.72 3.04 -54.39
N LEU A 61 17.87 2.42 -54.11
CA LEU A 61 19.16 2.50 -54.81
C LEU A 61 19.88 1.19 -54.41
N ASP A 62 19.87 0.13 -55.22
CA ASP A 62 20.61 -0.07 -56.48
C ASP A 62 22.15 -0.04 -56.29
N VAL A 63 22.83 -1.05 -56.84
CA VAL A 63 24.22 -1.40 -56.52
C VAL A 63 25.04 -1.45 -57.81
N THR A 64 25.71 -0.34 -58.11
CA THR A 64 26.81 -0.28 -59.08
C THR A 64 28.06 0.24 -58.38
N GLY A 65 29.16 -0.51 -58.49
CA GLY A 65 30.47 -0.13 -57.96
C GLY A 65 31.44 0.26 -59.09
N PRO A 66 32.50 1.02 -58.80
CA PRO A 66 33.60 1.26 -59.73
C PRO A 66 34.73 0.22 -59.55
N GLU A 67 35.41 -0.10 -60.65
CA GLU A 67 36.56 -1.00 -60.69
C GLU A 67 37.90 -0.28 -60.42
N GLY A 68 38.97 -1.05 -60.16
CA GLY A 68 40.25 -0.75 -60.82
C GLY A 68 41.52 -0.61 -59.97
N GLN A 69 42.48 -1.51 -60.23
CA GLN A 69 43.95 -1.32 -60.15
C GLN A 69 44.60 -1.11 -58.76
N ALA A 70 45.84 -1.56 -58.50
CA ALA A 70 46.67 -2.64 -59.09
C ALA A 70 47.83 -2.96 -58.11
N GLY A 71 48.31 -4.22 -58.01
CA GLY A 71 49.35 -4.55 -57.01
C GLY A 71 49.94 -5.97 -56.97
N ARG A 72 50.76 -6.32 -57.97
CA ARG A 72 51.87 -7.32 -57.96
C ARG A 72 51.69 -8.69 -57.25
N GLN A 73 51.58 -9.72 -58.09
CA GLN A 73 52.40 -10.96 -58.09
C GLN A 73 52.96 -11.54 -56.77
N ALA A 74 52.47 -12.73 -56.42
CA ALA A 74 53.33 -13.89 -56.10
C ALA A 74 52.62 -15.16 -56.59
N ALA A 75 53.35 -16.11 -57.17
CA ALA A 75 52.77 -17.33 -57.76
C ALA A 75 53.08 -18.58 -56.94
N GLY A 76 52.07 -19.40 -56.70
CA GLY A 76 52.20 -20.75 -56.17
C GLY A 76 51.15 -21.66 -56.82
N ARG A 77 51.59 -22.73 -57.48
CA ARG A 77 50.69 -23.77 -57.99
C ARG A 77 50.32 -24.70 -56.84
N ASP A 78 49.07 -25.13 -56.78
CA ASP A 78 48.75 -26.55 -57.03
C ASP A 78 47.23 -26.85 -57.02
N ARG A 79 46.87 -27.92 -57.73
CA ARG A 79 45.56 -28.57 -57.79
C ARG A 79 45.77 -30.02 -58.29
N PRO A 80 44.90 -30.98 -57.97
CA PRO A 80 43.88 -31.01 -56.92
C PRO A 80 44.07 -32.21 -55.95
N ALA A 81 43.29 -32.26 -54.87
CA ALA A 81 43.10 -33.48 -54.08
C ALA A 81 41.61 -33.67 -53.77
N SER A 82 40.98 -34.65 -54.42
CA SER A 82 39.60 -35.07 -54.13
C SER A 82 39.59 -36.01 -52.93
N LEU A 83 38.96 -35.60 -51.83
CA LEU A 83 38.66 -36.50 -50.71
C LEU A 83 37.15 -36.52 -50.47
N SER A 84 36.50 -37.60 -50.94
CA SER A 84 35.13 -37.94 -50.61
C SER A 84 35.05 -38.48 -49.18
N GLY A 85 35.25 -37.58 -48.20
CA GLY A 85 35.04 -37.86 -46.79
C GLY A 85 33.57 -37.65 -46.43
N SER A 86 32.79 -38.73 -46.34
CA SER A 86 31.46 -38.69 -45.72
C SER A 86 31.63 -38.39 -44.22
N SER A 87 31.67 -37.11 -43.88
CA SER A 87 31.69 -36.67 -42.49
C SER A 87 30.36 -37.05 -41.85
N MET A 88 30.38 -38.11 -41.05
CA MET A 88 29.24 -38.52 -40.23
C MET A 88 29.12 -37.52 -39.08
N VAL A 89 28.52 -36.37 -39.36
CA VAL A 89 28.25 -35.31 -38.39
C VAL A 89 27.50 -35.93 -37.22
N PRO A 90 27.94 -35.72 -35.96
CA PRO A 90 27.14 -36.04 -34.79
C PRO A 90 25.85 -35.22 -34.87
N THR A 91 24.78 -35.85 -35.33
CA THR A 91 23.46 -35.23 -35.42
C THR A 91 22.94 -35.07 -34.01
N ASP A 92 23.01 -33.83 -33.52
CA ASP A 92 22.42 -33.40 -32.25
C ASP A 92 20.98 -33.97 -32.15
N PRO A 93 20.66 -34.76 -31.11
CA PRO A 93 19.33 -35.35 -30.96
C PRO A 93 18.23 -34.28 -30.92
N ASN A 94 18.54 -33.07 -30.46
CA ASN A 94 17.62 -31.93 -30.43
C ASN A 94 17.27 -31.43 -31.84
N LEU A 95 18.20 -31.51 -32.81
CA LEU A 95 17.93 -31.17 -34.22
C LEU A 95 17.07 -32.24 -34.92
N ARG A 96 17.33 -33.52 -34.63
CA ARG A 96 16.60 -34.65 -35.23
C ARG A 96 15.08 -34.60 -35.02
N ALA A 97 14.63 -33.99 -33.93
CA ALA A 97 13.21 -33.83 -33.65
C ALA A 97 12.50 -32.81 -34.58
N ILE A 98 13.26 -31.92 -35.21
CA ILE A 98 12.78 -30.88 -36.14
C ILE A 98 13.12 -31.24 -37.61
N ASP A 99 14.10 -32.12 -37.87
CA ASP A 99 14.40 -32.68 -39.20
C ASP A 99 13.22 -33.45 -39.87
N LEU A 100 12.12 -33.67 -39.13
CA LEU A 100 10.82 -34.10 -39.70
C LEU A 100 10.16 -33.02 -40.59
N LEU A 101 10.65 -31.78 -40.57
CA LEU A 101 10.34 -30.71 -41.52
C LEU A 101 11.38 -30.72 -42.64
N ALA A 102 11.05 -31.36 -43.77
CA ALA A 102 12.03 -31.66 -44.81
C ALA A 102 12.54 -30.40 -45.56
N GLY A 103 13.78 -29.98 -45.27
CA GLY A 103 14.52 -29.00 -46.07
C GLY A 103 14.88 -27.71 -45.33
N SER A 104 15.02 -26.61 -46.08
CA SER A 104 15.47 -25.30 -45.57
C SER A 104 14.54 -24.66 -44.52
N GLU A 105 13.34 -25.19 -44.34
CA GLU A 105 12.35 -24.71 -43.37
C GLU A 105 12.69 -25.11 -41.92
N ALA A 106 13.43 -26.21 -41.70
CA ALA A 106 13.81 -26.66 -40.36
C ALA A 106 14.64 -25.61 -39.60
N GLY A 107 15.61 -24.97 -40.28
CA GLY A 107 16.41 -23.89 -39.70
C GLY A 107 15.60 -22.63 -39.39
N PHE A 108 14.55 -22.34 -40.17
CA PHE A 108 13.61 -21.26 -39.86
C PHE A 108 12.77 -21.60 -38.63
N ALA A 109 12.21 -22.81 -38.56
CA ALA A 109 11.42 -23.26 -37.41
C ALA A 109 12.23 -23.22 -36.10
N LEU A 110 13.48 -23.69 -36.13
CA LEU A 110 14.43 -23.54 -35.02
C LEU A 110 14.62 -22.06 -34.62
N SER A 111 14.88 -21.18 -35.59
CA SER A 111 15.08 -19.74 -35.30
C SER A 111 13.86 -19.05 -34.68
N VAL A 112 12.64 -19.51 -35.00
CA VAL A 112 11.39 -19.01 -34.39
C VAL A 112 11.23 -19.53 -32.96
N LEU A 113 11.62 -20.77 -32.69
CA LEU A 113 11.58 -21.36 -31.34
C LEU A 113 12.65 -20.74 -30.41
N ASP A 114 13.84 -20.44 -30.93
CA ASP A 114 14.93 -19.75 -30.21
C ASP A 114 14.73 -18.23 -30.10
N ALA A 115 13.87 -17.62 -30.92
CA ALA A 115 13.44 -16.23 -30.74
C ALA A 115 12.51 -16.05 -29.52
N SER A 116 11.91 -17.12 -29.00
CA SER A 116 11.11 -17.08 -27.77
C SER A 116 12.02 -17.05 -26.52
N PRO A 117 11.82 -16.10 -25.59
CA PRO A 117 12.53 -16.10 -24.31
C PRO A 117 12.06 -17.20 -23.34
N ASP A 118 10.94 -17.86 -23.65
CA ASP A 118 10.41 -18.95 -22.84
C ASP A 118 11.14 -20.27 -23.11
N CYS A 119 11.22 -21.12 -22.09
CA CYS A 119 11.77 -22.47 -22.19
C CYS A 119 10.74 -23.40 -22.85
N ILE A 120 10.82 -23.56 -24.17
CA ILE A 120 9.91 -24.36 -25.00
C ILE A 120 10.41 -25.80 -25.09
N LYS A 121 9.49 -26.75 -24.91
CA LYS A 121 9.68 -28.19 -25.11
C LYS A 121 8.68 -28.74 -26.12
N LEU A 122 9.10 -29.73 -26.90
CA LEU A 122 8.19 -30.65 -27.58
C LEU A 122 8.29 -32.03 -26.92
N LEU A 123 7.14 -32.65 -26.67
CA LEU A 123 7.03 -34.00 -26.11
C LEU A 123 6.32 -34.93 -27.10
N ASP A 124 6.61 -36.22 -27.02
CA ASP A 124 5.80 -37.26 -27.66
C ASP A 124 4.43 -37.46 -26.95
N PRO A 125 3.49 -38.26 -27.50
CA PRO A 125 2.18 -38.46 -26.89
C PRO A 125 2.21 -39.14 -25.51
N GLU A 126 3.30 -39.84 -25.17
CA GLU A 126 3.53 -40.43 -23.85
C GLU A 126 4.20 -39.45 -22.86
N GLY A 127 4.49 -38.22 -23.29
CA GLY A 127 5.05 -37.15 -22.45
C GLY A 127 6.57 -37.23 -22.27
N ARG A 128 7.30 -37.98 -23.08
CA ARG A 128 8.77 -37.95 -23.09
C ARG A 128 9.28 -36.75 -23.86
N LEU A 129 10.32 -36.11 -23.35
CA LEU A 129 10.95 -34.95 -23.96
C LEU A 129 11.66 -35.34 -25.27
N ILE A 130 11.34 -34.67 -26.37
CA ILE A 130 11.98 -34.91 -27.68
C ILE A 130 12.69 -33.67 -28.25
N PHE A 131 12.41 -32.47 -27.75
CA PHE A 131 13.10 -31.23 -28.11
C PHE A 131 13.05 -30.21 -26.97
N MET A 132 14.09 -29.40 -26.81
CA MET A 132 14.06 -28.16 -26.01
C MET A 132 14.81 -27.02 -26.74
N ASN A 133 14.23 -25.82 -26.79
CA ASN A 133 14.89 -24.66 -27.42
C ASN A 133 16.16 -24.24 -26.65
N GLY A 134 17.09 -23.53 -27.31
CA GLY A 134 18.37 -23.14 -26.74
C GLY A 134 18.23 -22.22 -25.51
N ASN A 135 17.30 -21.27 -25.56
CA ASN A 135 16.94 -20.46 -24.39
C ASN A 135 16.39 -21.33 -23.25
N GLY A 136 15.69 -22.42 -23.56
CA GLY A 136 15.18 -23.37 -22.59
C GLY A 136 16.27 -24.18 -21.90
N LEU A 137 17.25 -24.68 -22.63
CA LEU A 137 18.43 -25.34 -22.08
C LEU A 137 19.19 -24.40 -21.14
N CYS A 138 19.42 -23.16 -21.56
CA CYS A 138 20.05 -22.13 -20.73
C CYS A 138 19.24 -21.79 -19.46
N ALA A 139 17.92 -21.60 -19.58
CA ALA A 139 17.05 -21.26 -18.45
C ALA A 139 16.90 -22.41 -17.43
N MET A 140 16.97 -23.66 -17.88
CA MET A 140 16.98 -24.86 -17.04
C MET A 140 18.39 -25.26 -16.56
N GLU A 141 19.44 -24.51 -16.93
CA GLU A 141 20.85 -24.80 -16.64
C GLU A 141 21.31 -26.21 -17.08
N ILE A 142 20.80 -26.68 -18.22
CA ILE A 142 21.15 -27.96 -18.85
C ILE A 142 22.28 -27.71 -19.87
N ASP A 143 23.44 -28.35 -19.66
CA ASP A 143 24.62 -28.19 -20.53
C ASP A 143 24.54 -28.98 -21.84
N ASP A 144 23.74 -30.07 -21.89
CA ASP A 144 23.57 -30.95 -23.05
C ASP A 144 22.15 -31.57 -23.07
N PHE A 145 21.43 -31.44 -24.19
CA PHE A 145 20.10 -32.03 -24.37
C PHE A 145 20.11 -33.57 -24.28
N ALA A 146 21.20 -34.24 -24.66
CA ALA A 146 21.31 -35.70 -24.56
C ALA A 146 21.23 -36.23 -23.12
N SER A 147 21.36 -35.36 -22.10
CA SER A 147 21.12 -35.70 -20.69
C SER A 147 19.64 -35.76 -20.29
N VAL A 148 18.73 -35.27 -21.15
CA VAL A 148 17.28 -35.18 -20.90
C VAL A 148 16.42 -35.71 -22.07
N ASP A 149 17.01 -36.05 -23.21
CA ASP A 149 16.33 -36.72 -24.33
C ASP A 149 15.60 -37.99 -23.87
N GLN A 150 14.39 -38.22 -24.40
CA GLN A 150 13.44 -39.28 -24.05
C GLN A 150 13.04 -39.38 -22.57
N ARG A 151 13.46 -38.43 -21.71
CA ARG A 151 13.08 -38.43 -20.29
C ARG A 151 11.60 -38.08 -20.14
N PRO A 152 10.80 -38.80 -19.34
CA PRO A 152 9.42 -38.43 -19.03
C PRO A 152 9.37 -37.05 -18.40
N TRP A 153 8.65 -36.10 -19.00
CA TRP A 153 8.64 -34.70 -18.56
C TRP A 153 8.24 -34.51 -17.09
N PRO A 154 7.24 -35.23 -16.53
CA PRO A 154 6.95 -35.14 -15.09
C PRO A 154 8.14 -35.48 -14.19
N SER A 155 8.99 -36.44 -14.59
CA SER A 155 10.21 -36.82 -13.82
C SER A 155 11.30 -35.74 -13.77
N MET A 156 11.08 -34.58 -14.39
CA MET A 156 11.93 -33.39 -14.30
C MET A 156 11.44 -32.38 -13.26
N TRP A 157 10.29 -32.62 -12.62
CA TRP A 157 9.65 -31.74 -11.63
C TRP A 157 9.69 -32.33 -10.21
N PRO A 158 9.43 -31.52 -9.17
CA PRO A 158 9.11 -32.02 -7.83
C PRO A 158 7.81 -32.86 -7.84
N PRO A 159 7.70 -33.96 -7.04
CA PRO A 159 6.52 -34.83 -7.03
C PRO A 159 5.20 -34.13 -6.71
N GLU A 160 5.24 -32.99 -6.00
CA GLU A 160 4.09 -32.15 -5.70
C GLU A 160 3.39 -31.62 -6.97
N ALA A 161 4.10 -31.57 -8.10
CA ALA A 161 3.56 -31.15 -9.39
C ALA A 161 3.02 -32.31 -10.26
N ASP A 162 3.29 -33.58 -9.92
CA ASP A 162 3.01 -34.74 -10.79
C ASP A 162 1.56 -34.78 -11.29
N ARG A 163 0.59 -34.59 -10.40
CA ARG A 163 -0.83 -34.58 -10.78
C ARG A 163 -1.15 -33.49 -11.80
N MET A 164 -0.69 -32.28 -11.53
CA MET A 164 -0.93 -31.10 -12.38
C MET A 164 -0.30 -31.25 -13.77
N LEU A 165 0.88 -31.88 -13.85
CA LEU A 165 1.57 -32.17 -15.10
C LEU A 165 0.85 -33.24 -15.93
N ASN A 166 0.41 -34.32 -15.28
CA ASN A 166 -0.37 -35.38 -15.93
C ASN A 166 -1.75 -34.88 -16.39
N ASP A 167 -2.48 -34.15 -15.54
CA ASP A 167 -3.77 -33.53 -15.89
C ASP A 167 -3.60 -32.55 -17.08
N ALA A 168 -2.52 -31.76 -17.10
CA ALA A 168 -2.19 -30.86 -18.21
C ALA A 168 -1.83 -31.59 -19.51
N MET A 169 -1.09 -32.71 -19.45
CA MET A 169 -0.77 -33.55 -20.61
C MET A 169 -2.02 -34.20 -21.21
N GLN A 170 -2.91 -34.77 -20.38
CA GLN A 170 -4.16 -35.38 -20.86
C GLN A 170 -5.10 -34.34 -21.49
N ALA A 171 -5.16 -33.13 -20.92
CA ALA A 171 -5.86 -32.01 -21.54
C ALA A 171 -5.26 -31.60 -22.89
N ALA A 172 -3.93 -31.61 -23.03
CA ALA A 172 -3.25 -31.32 -24.29
C ALA A 172 -3.48 -32.41 -25.38
N LEU A 173 -3.50 -33.69 -25.00
CA LEU A 173 -3.81 -34.81 -25.90
C LEU A 173 -5.26 -34.79 -26.40
N THR A 174 -6.21 -34.45 -25.53
CA THR A 174 -7.62 -34.18 -25.91
C THR A 174 -7.78 -32.84 -26.65
N GLY A 175 -6.72 -32.07 -26.79
CA GLY A 175 -6.63 -30.91 -27.67
C GLY A 175 -7.03 -29.57 -27.04
N ALA A 176 -7.17 -29.51 -25.72
CA ALA A 176 -7.31 -28.29 -24.94
C ALA A 176 -5.96 -27.61 -24.68
N VAL A 177 -5.99 -26.43 -24.05
CA VAL A 177 -4.82 -25.68 -23.62
C VAL A 177 -4.92 -25.41 -22.12
N THR A 178 -3.91 -25.82 -21.36
CA THR A 178 -3.85 -25.60 -19.90
C THR A 178 -2.75 -24.61 -19.54
N ARG A 179 -2.92 -23.93 -18.39
CA ARG A 179 -1.92 -23.01 -17.84
C ARG A 179 -1.84 -23.14 -16.32
N PHE A 180 -0.65 -23.10 -15.75
CA PHE A 180 -0.42 -23.15 -14.31
C PHE A 180 0.87 -22.44 -13.90
N GLU A 181 0.96 -22.03 -12.64
CA GLU A 181 2.23 -21.63 -12.00
C GLU A 181 2.72 -22.77 -11.09
N ALA A 182 3.99 -23.15 -11.20
CA ALA A 182 4.57 -24.24 -10.43
C ALA A 182 6.04 -24.00 -10.08
N PHE A 183 6.47 -24.50 -8.93
CA PHE A 183 7.88 -24.50 -8.54
C PHE A 183 8.62 -25.67 -9.21
N CYS A 184 9.78 -25.40 -9.79
CA CYS A 184 10.72 -26.43 -10.21
C CYS A 184 12.15 -25.88 -10.22
N PRO A 185 13.11 -26.48 -9.52
CA PRO A 185 14.50 -26.08 -9.61
C PRO A 185 15.08 -26.38 -11.00
N THR A 186 16.15 -25.67 -11.37
CA THR A 186 16.96 -25.99 -12.56
C THR A 186 17.69 -27.33 -12.39
N ALA A 187 18.32 -27.84 -13.45
CA ALA A 187 19.17 -29.03 -13.41
C ALA A 187 20.36 -28.90 -12.43
N ARG A 188 20.71 -27.67 -12.03
CA ARG A 188 21.75 -27.35 -11.02
C ARG A 188 21.19 -27.01 -9.63
N GLY A 189 19.88 -27.11 -9.43
CA GLY A 189 19.22 -26.86 -8.16
C GLY A 189 18.82 -25.40 -7.90
N THR A 190 19.01 -24.49 -8.86
CA THR A 190 18.60 -23.07 -8.71
C THR A 190 17.08 -22.98 -8.60
N PRO A 191 16.52 -22.42 -7.51
CA PRO A 191 15.07 -22.40 -7.29
C PRO A 191 14.37 -21.47 -8.30
N ARG A 192 13.36 -21.98 -9.01
CA ARG A 192 12.58 -21.21 -10.00
C ARG A 192 11.08 -21.48 -9.88
N TRP A 193 10.29 -20.45 -10.16
CA TRP A 193 8.86 -20.57 -10.43
C TRP A 193 8.60 -20.40 -11.92
N TRP A 194 7.77 -21.29 -12.47
CA TRP A 194 7.47 -21.37 -13.88
C TRP A 194 5.98 -21.16 -14.12
N HIS A 195 5.64 -20.22 -15.00
CA HIS A 195 4.32 -20.19 -15.62
C HIS A 195 4.36 -21.07 -16.86
N VAL A 196 3.67 -22.20 -16.82
CA VAL A 196 3.66 -23.21 -17.89
C VAL A 196 2.37 -23.10 -18.69
N THR A 197 2.47 -23.16 -20.02
CA THR A 197 1.34 -23.40 -20.92
C THR A 197 1.59 -24.71 -21.66
N VAL A 198 0.60 -25.61 -21.64
CA VAL A 198 0.67 -26.93 -22.31
C VAL A 198 -0.47 -27.06 -23.33
N SER A 199 -0.16 -27.49 -24.55
CA SER A 199 -1.12 -27.62 -25.65
C SER A 199 -0.75 -28.73 -26.64
N GLY A 200 -1.76 -29.33 -27.28
CA GLY A 200 -1.53 -30.33 -28.34
C GLY A 200 -1.13 -29.68 -29.67
N VAL A 201 -0.04 -30.16 -30.27
CA VAL A 201 0.36 -29.84 -31.66
C VAL A 201 -0.34 -30.82 -32.60
N ARG A 202 -0.97 -30.29 -33.65
CA ARG A 202 -1.82 -31.07 -34.56
C ARG A 202 -1.16 -31.32 -35.91
N ASP A 203 -1.46 -32.46 -36.53
CA ASP A 203 -1.15 -32.72 -37.93
C ASP A 203 -2.13 -32.01 -38.89
N ALA A 204 -1.88 -32.12 -40.20
CA ALA A 204 -2.76 -31.56 -41.24
C ALA A 204 -4.17 -32.19 -41.28
N ALA A 205 -4.40 -33.31 -40.58
CA ALA A 205 -5.71 -33.92 -40.38
C ALA A 205 -6.37 -33.50 -39.05
N GLY A 206 -5.78 -32.53 -38.33
CA GLY A 206 -6.29 -31.98 -37.07
C GLY A 206 -6.06 -32.85 -35.83
N ARG A 207 -5.38 -33.99 -35.96
CA ARG A 207 -5.12 -34.93 -34.84
C ARG A 207 -3.92 -34.45 -34.03
N VAL A 208 -4.00 -34.52 -32.70
CA VAL A 208 -2.83 -34.20 -31.85
C VAL A 208 -1.77 -35.28 -32.02
N VAL A 209 -0.55 -34.89 -32.37
CA VAL A 209 0.59 -35.79 -32.65
C VAL A 209 1.79 -35.56 -31.72
N ARG A 210 1.86 -34.41 -31.05
CA ARG A 210 2.88 -34.02 -30.06
C ARG A 210 2.28 -33.09 -29.01
N ILE A 211 2.92 -32.94 -27.87
CA ILE A 211 2.57 -31.93 -26.86
C ILE A 211 3.61 -30.82 -26.87
N LEU A 212 3.18 -29.57 -26.99
CA LEU A 212 4.00 -28.38 -26.79
C LEU A 212 3.89 -27.93 -25.33
N ALA A 213 5.02 -27.72 -24.65
CA ALA A 213 5.05 -27.13 -23.32
C ALA A 213 5.98 -25.91 -23.33
N SER A 214 5.42 -24.71 -23.19
CA SER A 214 6.21 -23.49 -22.97
C SER A 214 6.27 -23.18 -21.47
N SER A 215 7.42 -22.82 -20.93
CA SER A 215 7.58 -22.44 -19.52
C SER A 215 8.35 -21.11 -19.40
N ARG A 216 7.70 -20.11 -18.83
CA ARG A 216 8.28 -18.80 -18.53
C ARG A 216 8.75 -18.74 -17.09
N ASP A 217 9.97 -18.26 -16.86
CA ASP A 217 10.42 -17.92 -15.51
C ASP A 217 9.60 -16.74 -14.97
N VAL A 218 8.93 -16.94 -13.84
CA VAL A 218 8.13 -15.94 -13.12
C VAL A 218 8.58 -15.79 -11.67
N THR A 219 9.81 -16.22 -11.35
CA THR A 219 10.37 -16.22 -9.99
C THR A 219 10.28 -14.83 -9.34
N ASP A 220 10.71 -13.77 -10.03
CA ASP A 220 10.64 -12.40 -9.53
C ASP A 220 9.19 -11.97 -9.24
N SER A 221 8.26 -12.26 -10.15
CA SER A 221 6.84 -11.95 -10.01
C SER A 221 6.19 -12.65 -8.82
N VAL A 222 6.53 -13.93 -8.58
CA VAL A 222 6.04 -14.70 -7.43
C VAL A 222 6.67 -14.20 -6.13
N THR A 223 7.97 -13.91 -6.11
CA THR A 223 8.68 -13.38 -4.94
C THR A 223 8.15 -12.00 -4.54
N ILE A 224 7.96 -11.08 -5.48
CA ILE A 224 7.38 -9.74 -5.21
C ILE A 224 5.94 -9.87 -4.69
N ARG A 225 5.13 -10.77 -5.27
CA ARG A 225 3.76 -11.06 -4.83
C ARG A 225 3.73 -11.56 -3.38
N GLN A 226 4.61 -12.50 -3.02
CA GLN A 226 4.73 -13.04 -1.66
C GLN A 226 5.23 -11.98 -0.66
N GLN A 227 6.23 -11.17 -1.02
CA GLN A 227 6.73 -10.08 -0.18
C GLN A 227 5.64 -9.02 0.07
N LEU A 228 4.86 -8.66 -0.95
CA LEU A 228 3.74 -7.73 -0.81
C LEU A 228 2.64 -8.29 0.12
N GLN A 229 2.30 -9.57 0.00
CA GLN A 229 1.35 -10.23 0.89
C GLN A 229 1.82 -10.23 2.35
N GLN A 230 3.11 -10.49 2.59
CA GLN A 230 3.71 -10.43 3.93
C GLN A 230 3.68 -9.01 4.52
N GLU A 231 4.04 -7.98 3.75
CA GLU A 231 4.03 -6.59 4.22
C GLU A 231 2.61 -6.00 4.36
N VAL A 232 1.61 -6.51 3.63
CA VAL A 232 0.19 -6.21 3.90
C VAL A 232 -0.24 -6.80 5.24
N ALA A 233 -0.09 -8.12 5.43
CA ALA A 233 -0.48 -8.78 6.68
C ALA A 233 0.23 -8.19 7.92
N ARG A 234 1.49 -7.78 7.77
CA ARG A 234 2.26 -7.09 8.81
C ARG A 234 1.71 -5.70 9.15
N LYS A 235 1.21 -4.95 8.16
CA LYS A 235 0.55 -3.65 8.38
C LYS A 235 -0.80 -3.83 9.05
N ASP A 236 -1.58 -4.83 8.66
CA ASP A 236 -2.87 -5.13 9.27
C ASP A 236 -2.69 -5.51 10.76
N GLU A 237 -1.68 -6.34 11.08
CA GLU A 237 -1.28 -6.67 12.45
C GLU A 237 -0.77 -5.44 13.23
N ALA A 238 -0.12 -4.47 12.57
CA ALA A 238 0.28 -3.21 13.20
C ALA A 238 -0.92 -2.30 13.51
N ILE A 239 -1.84 -2.13 12.56
CA ILE A 239 -3.07 -1.34 12.71
C ILE A 239 -3.95 -1.93 13.82
N ALA A 240 -4.13 -3.26 13.85
CA ALA A 240 -4.88 -3.94 14.91
C ALA A 240 -4.28 -3.68 16.31
N ARG A 241 -2.94 -3.70 16.44
CA ARG A 241 -2.26 -3.34 17.69
C ARG A 241 -2.43 -1.87 18.05
N GLN A 242 -2.40 -0.95 17.08
CA GLN A 242 -2.66 0.47 17.33
C GLN A 242 -4.09 0.72 17.83
N HIS A 243 -5.09 0.02 17.30
CA HIS A 243 -6.48 0.13 17.77
C HIS A 243 -6.65 -0.38 19.21
N ILE A 244 -6.01 -1.51 19.56
CA ILE A 244 -6.02 -2.05 20.94
C ILE A 244 -5.36 -1.05 21.92
N LEU A 245 -4.21 -0.49 21.55
CA LEU A 245 -3.49 0.49 22.38
C LEU A 245 -4.29 1.79 22.54
N MET A 246 -5.00 2.25 21.50
CA MET A 246 -5.86 3.44 21.59
C MET A 246 -7.02 3.21 22.57
N GLY A 247 -7.73 2.09 22.46
CA GLY A 247 -8.81 1.75 23.40
C GLY A 247 -8.34 1.62 24.86
N GLU A 248 -7.10 1.18 25.10
CA GLU A 248 -6.52 1.19 26.44
C GLU A 248 -6.21 2.61 26.93
N ILE A 249 -5.70 3.50 26.05
CA ILE A 249 -5.49 4.92 26.35
C ILE A 249 -6.83 5.60 26.67
N ASP A 250 -7.87 5.40 25.86
CA ASP A 250 -9.21 5.96 26.08
C ASP A 250 -9.76 5.56 27.45
N HIS A 251 -9.65 4.29 27.81
CA HIS A 251 -10.07 3.79 29.11
C HIS A 251 -9.24 4.39 30.26
N ARG A 252 -7.92 4.55 30.08
CA ARG A 252 -7.05 5.22 31.06
C ARG A 252 -7.37 6.71 31.20
N VAL A 253 -7.73 7.40 30.13
CA VAL A 253 -8.13 8.83 30.15
C VAL A 253 -9.50 8.99 30.83
N LYS A 254 -10.50 8.18 30.47
CA LYS A 254 -11.82 8.10 31.14
C LYS A 254 -11.70 7.94 32.66
N ASN A 255 -10.91 6.96 33.10
CA ASN A 255 -10.65 6.72 34.52
C ASN A 255 -9.93 7.88 35.21
N SER A 256 -9.01 8.54 34.49
CA SER A 256 -8.25 9.70 35.01
C SER A 256 -9.16 10.93 35.21
N PHE A 257 -10.04 11.22 34.24
CA PHE A 257 -11.07 12.25 34.39
C PHE A 257 -12.04 11.92 35.53
N ALA A 258 -12.56 10.70 35.59
CA ALA A 258 -13.48 10.27 36.65
C ALA A 258 -12.89 10.47 38.06
N ALA A 259 -11.61 10.13 38.26
CA ALA A 259 -10.91 10.34 39.53
C ALA A 259 -10.78 11.84 39.88
N VAL A 260 -10.39 12.69 38.92
CA VAL A 260 -10.26 14.14 39.14
C VAL A 260 -11.62 14.80 39.43
N ILE A 261 -12.67 14.43 38.69
CA ILE A 261 -14.04 14.90 38.91
C ILE A 261 -14.53 14.50 40.31
N ALA A 262 -14.25 13.27 40.76
CA ALA A 262 -14.61 12.81 42.09
C ALA A 262 -13.89 13.59 43.20
N LEU A 263 -12.59 13.85 43.05
CA LEU A 263 -11.81 14.64 44.00
C LEU A 263 -12.29 16.09 44.08
N LEU A 264 -12.52 16.75 42.94
CA LEU A 264 -13.03 18.12 42.90
C LEU A 264 -14.43 18.22 43.52
N ARG A 265 -15.34 17.27 43.24
CA ARG A 265 -16.67 17.21 43.87
C ARG A 265 -16.60 16.93 45.37
N MET A 266 -15.63 16.16 45.84
CA MET A 266 -15.40 15.94 47.28
C MET A 266 -14.90 17.22 47.95
N GLN A 267 -13.91 17.91 47.38
CA GLN A 267 -13.40 19.18 47.91
C GLN A 267 -14.47 20.28 47.87
N ALA A 268 -15.29 20.34 46.80
CA ALA A 268 -16.41 21.28 46.70
C ALA A 268 -17.42 21.11 47.85
N ARG A 269 -17.73 19.87 48.24
CA ARG A 269 -18.58 19.56 49.41
C ARG A 269 -17.93 19.94 50.74
N GLN A 270 -16.61 19.76 50.87
CA GLN A 270 -15.86 20.18 52.07
C GLN A 270 -15.78 21.71 52.21
N GLN A 271 -15.91 22.45 51.10
CA GLN A 271 -15.90 23.91 51.05
C GLN A 271 -17.30 24.50 50.81
N ALA A 272 -18.36 23.78 51.18
CA ALA A 272 -19.75 24.18 50.99
C ALA A 272 -20.06 25.52 51.70
N GLY A 273 -20.82 26.40 51.03
CA GLY A 273 -21.13 27.75 51.50
C GLY A 273 -20.03 28.79 51.24
N GLY A 274 -18.81 28.39 50.89
CA GLY A 274 -17.71 29.29 50.51
C GLY A 274 -17.56 29.45 48.98
N PRO A 275 -16.97 30.56 48.50
CA PRO A 275 -16.72 30.78 47.07
C PRO A 275 -15.78 29.73 46.46
N ALA A 276 -14.87 29.15 47.26
CA ALA A 276 -14.01 28.05 46.84
C ALA A 276 -14.82 26.78 46.47
N GLY A 277 -15.88 26.46 47.20
CA GLY A 277 -16.74 25.31 46.89
C GLY A 277 -17.45 25.46 45.53
N ALA A 278 -17.90 26.67 45.21
CA ALA A 278 -18.48 26.98 43.91
C ALA A 278 -17.44 26.85 42.77
N GLN A 279 -16.22 27.36 42.96
CA GLN A 279 -15.13 27.26 41.97
C GLN A 279 -14.69 25.80 41.73
N LEU A 280 -14.65 24.97 42.76
CA LEU A 280 -14.33 23.54 42.65
C LEU A 280 -15.44 22.75 41.92
N SER A 281 -16.71 23.12 42.12
CA SER A 281 -17.86 22.55 41.39
C SER A 281 -17.83 22.93 39.90
N ASP A 282 -17.55 24.20 39.59
CA ASP A 282 -17.36 24.73 38.24
C ASP A 282 -16.21 24.00 37.51
N ALA A 283 -15.06 23.81 38.17
CA ALA A 283 -13.94 23.01 37.65
C ALA A 283 -14.31 21.53 37.41
N ALA A 284 -15.06 20.91 38.33
CA ALA A 284 -15.52 19.52 38.15
C ALA A 284 -16.46 19.36 36.95
N ASN A 285 -17.32 20.34 36.68
CA ASN A 285 -18.24 20.32 35.55
C ASN A 285 -17.53 20.61 34.21
N ARG A 286 -16.52 21.49 34.17
CA ARG A 286 -15.62 21.64 33.02
C ARG A 286 -14.94 20.32 32.65
N ILE A 287 -14.34 19.62 33.62
CA ILE A 287 -13.66 18.34 33.36
C ILE A 287 -14.66 17.23 33.01
N SER A 288 -15.88 17.27 33.57
CA SER A 288 -16.98 16.37 33.15
C SER A 288 -17.38 16.59 31.68
N THR A 289 -17.32 17.83 31.19
CA THR A 289 -17.54 18.14 29.77
C THR A 289 -16.39 17.61 28.93
N LEU A 290 -15.14 17.94 29.27
CA LEU A 290 -13.95 17.46 28.55
C LEU A 290 -13.90 15.92 28.44
N ALA A 291 -14.38 15.20 29.47
CA ALA A 291 -14.51 13.74 29.43
C ALA A 291 -15.57 13.28 28.41
N ARG A 292 -16.78 13.85 28.41
CA ARG A 292 -17.82 13.51 27.41
C ARG A 292 -17.40 13.85 25.99
N VAL A 293 -16.73 14.99 25.82
CA VAL A 293 -16.12 15.40 24.56
C VAL A 293 -15.11 14.34 24.11
N HIS A 294 -14.12 14.00 24.94
CA HIS A 294 -13.13 12.98 24.65
C HIS A 294 -13.78 11.64 24.23
N ASP A 295 -14.79 11.20 24.97
CA ASP A 295 -15.50 9.95 24.72
C ASP A 295 -16.21 9.95 23.37
N GLN A 296 -16.88 11.04 23.02
CA GLN A 296 -17.65 11.16 21.77
C GLN A 296 -16.76 11.26 20.51
N LEU A 297 -15.48 11.62 20.65
CA LEU A 297 -14.51 11.65 19.54
C LEU A 297 -13.88 10.28 19.25
N HIS A 298 -13.78 9.40 20.24
CA HIS A 298 -13.09 8.10 20.11
C HIS A 298 -14.06 6.92 19.86
N LEU A 299 -15.37 7.20 19.72
CA LEU A 299 -16.40 6.19 19.50
C LEU A 299 -16.50 5.65 18.06
N ASP A 300 -15.82 6.26 17.08
CA ASP A 300 -15.73 5.73 15.71
C ASP A 300 -14.26 5.76 15.20
N PRO A 301 -13.54 4.63 15.27
CA PRO A 301 -12.16 4.52 14.78
C PRO A 301 -12.00 4.68 13.25
N GLY A 302 -13.09 4.65 12.47
CA GLY A 302 -13.06 4.84 11.01
C GLY A 302 -13.42 6.26 10.59
N SER A 303 -14.39 6.88 11.26
CA SER A 303 -14.95 8.18 10.86
C SER A 303 -14.17 9.36 11.44
N ARG A 304 -13.23 9.87 10.64
CA ARG A 304 -12.43 11.07 10.95
C ARG A 304 -13.26 12.34 11.19
N ASN A 305 -14.53 12.33 10.77
CA ASN A 305 -15.42 13.50 10.77
C ASN A 305 -16.71 13.20 11.54
N VAL A 306 -16.99 13.97 12.59
CA VAL A 306 -18.16 13.86 13.47
C VAL A 306 -19.33 14.65 12.87
N SER A 307 -20.56 14.13 12.90
CA SER A 307 -21.75 14.93 12.54
C SER A 307 -21.96 16.03 13.59
N LEU A 308 -21.91 17.29 13.17
CA LEU A 308 -22.07 18.41 14.10
C LEU A 308 -23.49 18.50 14.68
N ARG A 309 -24.51 18.07 13.90
CA ARG A 309 -25.92 18.08 14.32
C ARG A 309 -26.14 17.13 15.49
N ASP A 310 -25.77 15.86 15.31
CA ASP A 310 -25.91 14.82 16.34
C ASP A 310 -25.06 15.15 17.58
N TYR A 311 -23.84 15.66 17.36
CA TYR A 311 -22.91 16.06 18.41
C TYR A 311 -23.49 17.16 19.31
N VAL A 312 -23.94 18.27 18.72
CA VAL A 312 -24.49 19.40 19.49
C VAL A 312 -25.85 19.04 20.12
N GLY A 313 -26.69 18.25 19.44
CA GLY A 313 -27.95 17.76 20.00
C GLY A 313 -27.76 16.90 21.25
N ALA A 314 -26.79 15.97 21.23
CA ALA A 314 -26.44 15.15 22.38
C ALA A 314 -25.89 16.02 23.53
N LEU A 315 -24.92 16.90 23.24
CA LEU A 315 -24.29 17.77 24.24
C LEU A 315 -25.30 18.75 24.88
N ALA A 316 -26.21 19.33 24.10
CA ALA A 316 -27.27 20.20 24.60
C ALA A 316 -28.24 19.43 25.52
N THR A 317 -28.57 18.19 25.18
CA THR A 317 -29.42 17.33 26.03
C THR A 317 -28.75 17.02 27.37
N ASP A 318 -27.48 16.63 27.34
CA ASP A 318 -26.65 16.38 28.52
C ASP A 318 -26.55 17.60 29.44
N LEU A 319 -26.27 18.78 28.87
CA LEU A 319 -26.13 20.03 29.63
C LEU A 319 -27.47 20.53 30.18
N ALA A 320 -28.57 20.38 29.43
CA ALA A 320 -29.91 20.70 29.90
C ALA A 320 -30.30 19.87 31.13
N GLN A 321 -29.94 18.58 31.15
CA GLN A 321 -30.16 17.72 32.32
C GLN A 321 -29.21 18.06 33.47
N ALA A 322 -27.91 18.25 33.21
CA ALA A 322 -26.89 18.43 34.24
C ALA A 322 -26.92 19.81 34.93
N LEU A 323 -27.50 20.82 34.28
CA LEU A 323 -27.60 22.20 34.77
C LEU A 323 -29.06 22.64 35.02
N GLU A 324 -30.00 21.69 34.95
CA GLU A 324 -31.46 21.89 35.07
C GLU A 324 -32.05 22.94 34.09
N ALA A 325 -31.32 23.35 33.06
CA ALA A 325 -31.75 24.35 32.08
C ALA A 325 -32.77 23.80 31.07
N ALA A 326 -33.50 24.70 30.37
CA ALA A 326 -34.31 24.36 29.21
C ALA A 326 -33.60 24.86 27.94
N ILE A 327 -33.00 23.94 27.17
CA ILE A 327 -32.22 24.27 25.97
C ILE A 327 -33.00 23.88 24.72
N THR A 328 -33.23 24.86 23.83
CA THR A 328 -33.80 24.65 22.49
C THR A 328 -32.68 24.75 21.45
N VAL A 329 -32.53 23.76 20.57
CA VAL A 329 -31.52 23.79 19.49
C VAL A 329 -32.23 24.02 18.16
N ASN A 330 -31.79 25.03 17.40
CA ASN A 330 -32.25 25.34 16.05
C ASN A 330 -31.09 25.11 15.08
N ASP A 331 -31.23 24.18 14.12
CA ASP A 331 -30.12 23.63 13.36
C ASP A 331 -30.21 23.90 11.84
N ALA A 332 -30.08 25.17 11.48
CA ALA A 332 -29.98 25.70 10.11
C ALA A 332 -28.63 25.37 9.42
N LEU A 333 -28.20 24.11 9.56
CA LEU A 333 -27.03 23.52 8.90
C LEU A 333 -27.44 22.82 7.61
N ALA A 334 -26.62 22.95 6.56
CA ALA A 334 -26.86 22.32 5.28
C ALA A 334 -26.52 20.81 5.31
N GLY A 335 -27.54 19.97 5.42
CA GLY A 335 -27.39 18.50 5.40
C GLY A 335 -26.72 17.94 6.67
N ASP A 336 -25.98 16.83 6.49
CA ASP A 336 -25.07 16.29 7.51
C ASP A 336 -23.73 17.03 7.46
N LEU A 337 -23.65 18.15 8.19
CA LEU A 337 -22.41 18.91 8.29
C LEU A 337 -21.43 18.17 9.21
N ARG A 338 -20.48 17.46 8.60
CA ARG A 338 -19.43 16.74 9.33
C ARG A 338 -18.18 17.61 9.51
N VAL A 339 -17.65 17.66 10.73
CA VAL A 339 -16.46 18.44 11.13
C VAL A 339 -15.37 17.50 11.67
N THR A 340 -14.11 17.94 11.71
CA THR A 340 -13.05 17.11 12.32
C THR A 340 -13.30 16.92 13.82
N ALA A 341 -12.77 15.83 14.39
CA ALA A 341 -12.86 15.58 15.82
C ALA A 341 -12.37 16.78 16.68
N GLY A 342 -11.28 17.44 16.29
CA GLY A 342 -10.76 18.63 16.99
C GLY A 342 -11.72 19.82 16.96
N GLN A 343 -12.43 20.05 15.84
CA GLN A 343 -13.45 21.10 15.73
C GLN A 343 -14.68 20.79 16.58
N ALA A 344 -15.18 19.55 16.55
CA ALA A 344 -16.28 19.14 17.43
C ALA A 344 -15.92 19.40 18.90
N ALA A 345 -14.71 19.02 19.34
CA ALA A 345 -14.24 19.28 20.70
C ALA A 345 -14.21 20.76 21.08
N ALA A 346 -13.65 21.60 20.20
CA ALA A 346 -13.52 23.03 20.45
C ALA A 346 -14.91 23.71 20.51
N ILE A 347 -15.82 23.35 19.61
CA ILE A 347 -17.22 23.80 19.62
C ILE A 347 -17.93 23.35 20.90
N GLY A 348 -17.76 22.09 21.31
CA GLY A 348 -18.37 21.55 22.53
C GLY A 348 -17.89 22.24 23.80
N GLN A 349 -16.60 22.59 23.88
CA GLN A 349 -16.07 23.35 25.01
C GLN A 349 -16.61 24.79 25.02
N ILE A 350 -16.66 25.47 23.88
CA ILE A 350 -17.30 26.80 23.75
C ILE A 350 -18.75 26.76 24.25
N LEU A 351 -19.53 25.77 23.80
CA LEU A 351 -20.92 25.60 24.20
C LEU A 351 -21.08 25.41 25.71
N ALA A 352 -20.28 24.54 26.33
CA ALA A 352 -20.38 24.28 27.76
C ALA A 352 -20.01 25.51 28.62
N GLU A 353 -19.01 26.30 28.22
CA GLU A 353 -18.70 27.56 28.92
C GLU A 353 -19.82 28.59 28.76
N LEU A 354 -20.37 28.77 27.55
CA LEU A 354 -21.45 29.73 27.32
C LEU A 354 -22.75 29.33 28.04
N ILE A 355 -23.15 28.07 27.95
CA ILE A 355 -24.33 27.51 28.64
C ILE A 355 -24.15 27.59 30.16
N GLY A 356 -22.97 27.21 30.67
CA GLY A 356 -22.64 27.30 32.09
C GLY A 356 -22.68 28.74 32.64
N ASN A 357 -22.19 29.71 31.87
CA ASN A 357 -22.30 31.13 32.23
C ASN A 357 -23.76 31.61 32.21
N ALA A 358 -24.55 31.26 31.19
CA ALA A 358 -25.95 31.68 31.10
C ALA A 358 -26.78 31.14 32.28
N VAL A 359 -26.62 29.86 32.66
CA VAL A 359 -27.28 29.28 33.84
C VAL A 359 -26.82 29.95 35.14
N LYS A 360 -25.52 30.18 35.30
CA LYS A 360 -24.92 30.84 36.48
C LYS A 360 -25.40 32.27 36.69
N HIS A 361 -25.75 32.98 35.62
CA HIS A 361 -26.19 34.37 35.65
C HIS A 361 -27.71 34.55 35.47
N ALA A 362 -28.48 33.46 35.37
CA ALA A 362 -29.93 33.49 35.24
C ALA A 362 -30.67 34.03 36.49
N HIS A 363 -31.95 34.35 36.33
CA HIS A 363 -32.81 34.85 37.41
C HIS A 363 -32.98 33.81 38.54
N PRO A 364 -32.68 34.16 39.82
CA PRO A 364 -32.79 33.24 40.94
C PRO A 364 -34.19 32.61 41.07
N GLY A 365 -34.23 31.28 41.25
CA GLY A 365 -35.47 30.52 41.41
C GLY A 365 -36.27 30.27 40.12
N ARG A 366 -35.80 30.74 38.96
CA ARG A 366 -36.39 30.47 37.65
C ARG A 366 -35.54 29.47 36.87
N ARG A 367 -36.19 28.50 36.21
CA ARG A 367 -35.51 27.60 35.26
C ARG A 367 -35.01 28.41 34.05
N PRO A 368 -33.71 28.41 33.71
CA PRO A 368 -33.18 29.21 32.60
C PRO A 368 -33.69 28.72 31.24
N GLY A 369 -34.16 29.65 30.39
CA GLY A 369 -34.47 29.40 28.99
C GLY A 369 -33.29 29.76 28.09
N LEU A 370 -32.80 28.80 27.32
CA LEU A 370 -31.65 28.94 26.43
C LEU A 370 -32.01 28.52 25.01
N TRP A 371 -31.56 29.31 24.02
CA TRP A 371 -31.73 29.03 22.60
C TRP A 371 -30.35 28.95 21.93
N LEU A 372 -30.10 27.86 21.24
CA LEU A 372 -28.85 27.54 20.57
C LEU A 372 -29.07 27.43 19.06
N ASP A 373 -28.70 28.48 18.33
CA ASP A 373 -28.82 28.56 16.88
C ASP A 373 -27.50 28.15 16.21
N LEU A 374 -27.55 27.10 15.38
CA LEU A 374 -26.48 26.68 14.49
C LEU A 374 -26.83 27.09 13.06
N ALA A 375 -25.95 27.87 12.41
CA ALA A 375 -26.10 28.24 11.01
C ALA A 375 -24.76 28.22 10.27
N GLN A 376 -24.76 27.89 8.98
CA GLN A 376 -23.57 27.82 8.15
C GLN A 376 -23.67 28.81 6.98
N ASN A 377 -22.65 29.63 6.78
CA ASN A 377 -22.58 30.63 5.70
C ASN A 377 -21.18 30.68 5.09
N ALA A 378 -21.07 30.51 3.77
CA ALA A 378 -19.81 30.64 3.01
C ALA A 378 -18.60 29.85 3.57
N GLY A 379 -18.83 28.69 4.20
CA GLY A 379 -17.80 27.85 4.83
C GLY A 379 -17.54 28.15 6.32
N ALA A 380 -18.00 29.29 6.83
CA ALA A 380 -18.02 29.57 8.25
C ALA A 380 -19.24 28.95 8.94
N LEU A 381 -19.04 28.45 10.16
CA LEU A 381 -20.10 28.08 11.10
C LEU A 381 -20.30 29.25 12.07
N SER A 382 -21.54 29.66 12.27
CA SER A 382 -21.94 30.53 13.38
C SER A 382 -22.76 29.74 14.40
N VAL A 383 -22.31 29.78 15.65
CA VAL A 383 -22.95 29.18 16.83
C VAL A 383 -23.43 30.33 17.71
N THR A 384 -24.73 30.53 17.85
CA THR A 384 -25.30 31.60 18.70
C THR A 384 -26.01 30.99 19.90
N LEU A 385 -25.65 31.39 21.11
CA LEU A 385 -26.41 31.12 22.33
C LEU A 385 -27.10 32.40 22.80
N SER A 386 -28.40 32.32 23.05
CA SER A 386 -29.22 33.39 23.61
C SER A 386 -29.93 32.93 24.88
N ASP A 387 -30.07 33.79 25.88
CA ASP A 387 -30.75 33.49 27.15
C ASP A 387 -31.89 34.47 27.51
N ASP A 388 -32.67 34.12 28.54
CA ASP A 388 -33.75 34.92 29.14
C ASP A 388 -33.40 35.45 30.55
N GLY A 389 -32.10 35.61 30.82
CA GLY A 389 -31.53 36.13 32.06
C GLY A 389 -31.61 37.67 32.19
N PRO A 390 -30.79 38.28 33.07
CA PRO A 390 -30.79 39.73 33.32
C PRO A 390 -29.98 40.55 32.29
N GLY A 391 -29.40 39.91 31.27
CA GLY A 391 -28.57 40.55 30.26
C GLY A 391 -27.12 40.82 30.71
N LEU A 392 -26.37 41.52 29.86
CA LEU A 392 -24.97 41.86 30.10
C LEU A 392 -24.85 43.20 30.85
N PRO A 393 -23.87 43.37 31.76
CA PRO A 393 -23.65 44.64 32.44
C PRO A 393 -23.18 45.73 31.47
N ALA A 394 -23.50 46.99 31.78
CA ALA A 394 -23.08 48.13 30.96
C ALA A 394 -21.55 48.18 30.83
N GLY A 395 -21.05 48.28 29.59
CA GLY A 395 -19.61 48.26 29.29
C GLY A 395 -18.97 46.87 29.33
N PHE A 396 -19.74 45.78 29.25
CA PHE A 396 -19.18 44.43 29.14
C PHE A 396 -18.33 44.25 27.88
N ASP A 397 -17.09 43.81 28.08
CA ASP A 397 -16.11 43.45 27.05
C ASP A 397 -15.57 42.03 27.32
N PRO A 398 -15.74 41.07 26.37
CA PRO A 398 -15.16 39.73 26.44
C PRO A 398 -13.64 39.69 26.58
N ASP A 399 -12.88 40.57 25.91
CA ASP A 399 -11.42 40.52 25.92
C ASP A 399 -10.85 41.06 27.25
N ALA A 400 -11.50 42.05 27.86
CA ALA A 400 -11.23 42.48 29.24
C ALA A 400 -11.73 41.48 30.32
N ALA A 401 -12.54 40.48 29.96
CA ALA A 401 -13.13 39.56 30.93
C ALA A 401 -12.09 38.59 31.52
N ARG A 402 -11.76 38.79 32.80
CA ARG A 402 -10.84 37.93 33.58
C ARG A 402 -11.41 36.53 33.92
N GLY A 403 -12.59 36.18 33.41
CA GLY A 403 -13.23 34.89 33.65
C GLY A 403 -12.67 33.81 32.74
N LEU A 404 -12.14 32.72 33.31
CA LEU A 404 -11.49 31.64 32.58
C LEU A 404 -12.35 31.07 31.44
N GLY A 405 -13.65 30.90 31.65
CA GLY A 405 -14.56 30.42 30.60
C GLY A 405 -14.66 31.33 29.37
N MET A 406 -14.62 32.65 29.54
CA MET A 406 -14.62 33.59 28.39
C MET A 406 -13.28 33.57 27.66
N GLN A 407 -12.16 33.46 28.40
CA GLN A 407 -10.83 33.27 27.81
C GLN A 407 -10.77 31.95 27.00
N ILE A 408 -11.36 30.86 27.50
CA ILE A 408 -11.50 29.58 26.77
C ILE A 408 -12.28 29.76 25.46
N CYS A 409 -13.44 30.44 25.49
CA CYS A 409 -14.22 30.72 24.29
C CYS A 409 -13.43 31.52 23.24
N LEU A 410 -12.74 32.58 23.67
CA LEU A 410 -11.92 33.43 22.80
C LEU A 410 -10.74 32.68 22.19
N ILE A 411 -10.07 31.81 22.98
CA ILE A 411 -8.95 31.00 22.50
C ILE A 411 -9.41 30.00 21.43
N TYR A 412 -10.46 29.21 21.69
CA TYR A 412 -10.94 28.22 20.71
C TYR A 412 -11.54 28.88 19.46
N ALA A 413 -12.27 29.99 19.59
CA ALA A 413 -12.76 30.76 18.44
C ALA A 413 -11.60 31.24 17.55
N ARG A 414 -10.56 31.85 18.15
CA ARG A 414 -9.36 32.33 17.43
C ARG A 414 -8.55 31.19 16.81
N GLN A 415 -8.44 30.03 17.47
CA GLN A 415 -7.77 28.84 16.94
C GLN A 415 -8.46 28.30 15.68
N MET A 416 -9.79 28.36 15.60
CA MET A 416 -10.56 27.99 14.41
C MET A 416 -10.74 29.17 13.43
N GLY A 417 -9.76 30.08 13.35
CA GLY A 417 -9.76 31.21 12.41
C GLY A 417 -10.92 32.20 12.57
N GLY A 418 -11.52 32.25 13.77
CA GLY A 418 -12.80 32.88 14.05
C GLY A 418 -12.76 33.92 15.16
N GLY A 419 -13.95 34.24 15.69
CA GLY A 419 -14.14 35.27 16.72
C GLY A 419 -15.47 35.15 17.47
N LEU A 420 -15.62 35.98 18.50
CA LEU A 420 -16.78 36.03 19.38
C LEU A 420 -17.39 37.45 19.37
N ASP A 421 -18.71 37.51 19.25
CA ASP A 421 -19.57 38.69 19.22
C ASP A 421 -20.63 38.56 20.33
N HIS A 422 -21.05 39.66 20.96
CA HIS A 422 -21.94 39.66 22.12
C HIS A 422 -22.99 40.78 22.05
N GLY A 423 -24.06 40.68 22.84
CA GLY A 423 -25.10 41.70 22.89
C GLY A 423 -26.32 41.29 23.70
N ALA A 424 -27.42 42.03 23.52
CA ALA A 424 -28.71 41.67 24.09
C ALA A 424 -29.38 40.53 23.29
N SER A 425 -30.14 39.70 24.01
CA SER A 425 -31.06 38.68 23.47
C SER A 425 -32.41 39.30 23.13
N ASP A 426 -33.07 38.82 22.07
CA ASP A 426 -34.48 39.13 21.80
C ASP A 426 -35.42 38.58 22.89
N ARG A 427 -34.91 37.66 23.73
CA ARG A 427 -35.60 37.07 24.90
C ARG A 427 -35.32 37.81 26.21
N GLY A 428 -34.63 38.95 26.15
CA GLY A 428 -34.38 39.86 27.27
C GLY A 428 -33.06 39.66 28.02
N GLY A 429 -32.41 38.51 27.86
CA GLY A 429 -31.11 38.19 28.45
C GLY A 429 -29.90 38.55 27.58
N ALA A 430 -28.84 37.74 27.64
CA ALA A 430 -27.63 37.92 26.83
C ALA A 430 -27.64 37.08 25.54
N ARG A 431 -26.92 37.55 24.52
CA ARG A 431 -26.67 36.85 23.26
C ARG A 431 -25.16 36.79 23.00
N PHE A 432 -24.62 35.59 22.86
CA PHE A 432 -23.24 35.33 22.43
C PHE A 432 -23.23 34.60 21.09
N ARG A 433 -22.52 35.13 20.10
CA ARG A 433 -22.31 34.51 18.80
C ARG A 433 -20.83 34.21 18.60
N VAL A 434 -20.50 32.96 18.38
CA VAL A 434 -19.15 32.53 18.00
C VAL A 434 -19.16 32.09 16.55
N THR A 435 -18.33 32.73 15.74
CA THR A 435 -18.15 32.41 14.32
C THR A 435 -16.79 31.75 14.14
N VAL A 436 -16.75 30.59 13.49
CA VAL A 436 -15.54 29.79 13.27
C VAL A 436 -15.44 29.35 11.82
N MET A 437 -14.22 29.25 11.30
CA MET A 437 -13.98 28.62 10.01
C MET A 437 -13.97 27.11 10.19
N LEU A 438 -14.74 26.41 9.36
CA LEU A 438 -14.63 24.96 9.26
C LEU A 438 -13.59 24.61 8.21
N ASP A 439 -12.68 23.69 8.55
CA ASP A 439 -11.87 23.02 7.54
C ASP A 439 -12.82 22.29 6.59
N ALA A 440 -12.55 22.36 5.29
CA ALA A 440 -13.27 21.58 4.30
C ALA A 440 -12.99 20.08 4.55
N ALA A 441 -13.91 19.41 5.25
CA ALA A 441 -13.89 17.97 5.42
C ALA A 441 -13.77 17.33 4.03
N ALA A 442 -12.63 16.68 3.77
CA ALA A 442 -12.31 16.14 2.46
C ALA A 442 -13.41 15.18 2.00
N SER A 443 -14.13 15.56 0.94
CA SER A 443 -15.24 14.79 0.41
C SER A 443 -14.74 13.43 -0.07
N SER A 444 -15.29 12.37 0.53
CA SER A 444 -15.02 10.96 0.23
C SER A 444 -15.79 10.48 -0.99
#